data_AF-A0AAV0XW18-F1
#
_entry.id   AF-A0AAV0XW18-F1
#
_cell.length_a   1.000
_cell.length_b   1.000
_cell.length_c   1.000
_cell.angle_alpha   90.00
_cell.angle_beta   90.00
_cell.angle_gamma   90.00
#
_symmetry.space_group_name_H-M   'P 1'
#
loop_
_entity.id
_entity.type
_entity.pdbx_description
1 polymer ?
#
loop_
_entity_poly.entity_id
_entity_poly.type
_entity_poly.pdbx_seq_one_letter_code
_entity_poly.pdbx_strand_id
1 'polypeptide(L)'
;MDSNYTQLRYKLLKKLMNFKEHYKVIELAEKYADHRIIVEVCFETNNIDLLYNFMDKLNHKNFRQTVFSWYLKRGKIVELLRNFCRKPKYEHDIALAMEAYPNYGWIAGSLSENINLTCESLKQCWTKEETNVLRKKYQLNLYRMAVLAKNGPLAKNPELDQIDRHLEVIEHQINIPECVLELLNLDLNNMHVLSPEEMFNLYLHKNNSTLDENQCLCALSVLQFIQNKEKCEDLSHYLWCETILRETFKYPLHDQEIGDPIEFVHNLLFFKTLKLVYNKGLLDILPSLDWLLFADELENFHSNTMWQFVMKMGFEHCLRPASVSMDFETSLLQ
;
A
#
# COMPACT_ATOMS: atom_id res chain seq x y z
N MET A 1 2.82 -48.27 -16.34
CA MET A 1 1.48 -48.70 -16.80
C MET A 1 0.36 -48.18 -15.90
N ASP A 2 0.47 -48.27 -14.57
CA ASP A 2 -0.60 -47.89 -13.63
C ASP A 2 -1.03 -46.41 -13.67
N SER A 3 -0.12 -45.48 -13.97
CA SER A 3 -0.43 -44.04 -14.08
C SER A 3 -1.39 -43.71 -15.23
N ASN A 4 -1.37 -44.48 -16.32
CA ASN A 4 -2.32 -44.29 -17.42
C ASN A 4 -3.71 -44.83 -17.06
N TYR A 5 -3.79 -45.94 -16.34
CA TYR A 5 -5.05 -46.53 -15.89
C TYR A 5 -5.76 -45.65 -14.85
N THR A 6 -5.03 -45.04 -13.93
CA THR A 6 -5.60 -44.09 -12.95
C THR A 6 -6.15 -42.84 -13.65
N GLN A 7 -5.44 -42.31 -14.66
CA GLN A 7 -5.91 -41.16 -15.44
C GLN A 7 -7.13 -41.48 -16.30
N LEU A 8 -7.15 -42.63 -16.97
CA LEU A 8 -8.30 -43.09 -17.76
C LEU A 8 -9.52 -43.33 -16.86
N ARG A 9 -9.33 -43.97 -15.72
CA ARG A 9 -10.39 -44.16 -14.71
C ARG A 9 -10.92 -42.84 -14.19
N TYR A 10 -10.05 -41.88 -13.87
CA TYR A 10 -10.46 -40.54 -13.45
C TYR A 10 -11.32 -39.86 -14.53
N LYS A 11 -10.94 -39.95 -15.81
CA LYS A 11 -11.73 -39.41 -16.93
C LYS A 11 -13.10 -40.08 -17.07
N LEU A 12 -13.20 -41.39 -16.86
CA LEU A 12 -14.46 -42.13 -16.93
C LEU A 12 -15.39 -41.78 -15.77
N LEU A 13 -14.87 -41.74 -14.55
CA LEU A 13 -15.64 -41.32 -13.37
C LEU A 13 -16.12 -39.88 -13.49
N LYS A 14 -15.29 -38.99 -14.06
CA LYS A 14 -15.70 -37.60 -14.34
C LYS A 14 -16.84 -37.52 -15.36
N LYS A 15 -16.85 -38.38 -16.39
CA LYS A 15 -18.00 -38.47 -17.29
C LYS A 15 -19.26 -38.93 -16.57
N LEU A 16 -19.17 -39.89 -15.66
CA LEU A 16 -20.30 -40.35 -14.84
C LEU A 16 -20.83 -39.25 -13.91
N MET A 17 -19.97 -38.37 -13.39
CA MET A 17 -20.41 -37.17 -12.65
C MET A 17 -21.25 -36.24 -13.53
N ASN A 18 -20.87 -36.04 -14.79
CA ASN A 18 -21.67 -35.21 -15.72
C ASN A 18 -23.09 -35.77 -15.95
N PHE A 19 -23.27 -37.09 -15.80
CA PHE A 19 -24.59 -37.75 -15.88
C PHE A 19 -25.36 -37.76 -14.54
N LYS A 20 -24.86 -37.06 -13.50
CA LYS A 20 -25.47 -36.93 -12.17
C LYS A 20 -25.65 -38.25 -11.39
N GLU A 21 -24.97 -39.33 -11.78
CA GLU A 21 -24.99 -40.60 -11.04
C GLU A 21 -24.04 -40.57 -9.82
N HIS A 22 -24.22 -39.60 -8.92
CA HIS A 22 -23.29 -39.31 -7.82
C HIS A 22 -23.07 -40.49 -6.87
N TYR A 23 -24.11 -41.27 -6.57
CA TYR A 23 -24.02 -42.41 -5.65
C TYR A 23 -23.10 -43.53 -6.18
N LYS A 24 -23.25 -43.90 -7.46
CA LYS A 24 -22.40 -44.92 -8.10
C LYS A 24 -20.96 -44.45 -8.22
N VAL A 25 -20.75 -43.15 -8.47
CA VAL A 25 -19.40 -42.57 -8.51
C VAL A 25 -18.73 -42.63 -7.15
N ILE A 26 -19.46 -42.35 -6.06
CA ILE A 26 -18.94 -42.47 -4.69
C ILE A 26 -18.56 -43.92 -4.37
N GLU A 27 -19.44 -44.89 -4.66
CA GLU A 27 -19.18 -46.31 -4.41
C GLU A 27 -17.95 -46.82 -5.19
N LEU A 28 -17.83 -46.44 -6.46
CA LEU A 28 -16.65 -46.76 -7.27
C LEU A 28 -15.39 -46.07 -6.74
N ALA A 29 -15.50 -44.79 -6.37
CA ALA A 29 -14.36 -44.03 -5.84
C ALA A 29 -13.88 -44.59 -4.48
N GLU A 30 -14.78 -45.05 -3.62
CA GLU A 30 -14.44 -45.77 -2.38
C GLU A 30 -13.72 -47.07 -2.68
N LYS A 31 -14.27 -47.90 -3.59
CA LYS A 31 -13.69 -49.20 -3.97
C LYS A 31 -12.28 -49.07 -4.52
N TYR A 32 -12.03 -48.04 -5.34
CA TYR A 32 -10.73 -47.81 -5.96
C TYR A 32 -9.83 -46.83 -5.18
N ALA A 33 -10.27 -46.36 -4.01
CA ALA A 33 -9.58 -45.35 -3.20
C ALA A 33 -9.23 -44.05 -3.97
N ASP A 34 -10.07 -43.65 -4.93
CA ASP A 34 -9.92 -42.40 -5.67
C ASP A 34 -10.48 -41.21 -4.86
N HIS A 35 -9.74 -40.84 -3.83
CA HIS A 35 -10.12 -39.81 -2.86
C HIS A 35 -10.49 -38.47 -3.50
N ARG A 36 -9.83 -38.07 -4.60
CA ARG A 36 -10.07 -36.78 -5.27
C ARG A 36 -11.49 -36.65 -5.84
N ILE A 37 -12.03 -37.75 -6.38
CA ILE A 37 -13.36 -37.73 -7.01
C ILE A 37 -14.44 -37.62 -5.95
N ILE A 38 -14.25 -38.27 -4.79
CA ILE A 38 -15.19 -38.15 -3.66
C ILE A 38 -15.34 -36.68 -3.24
N VAL A 39 -14.23 -35.93 -3.17
CA VAL A 39 -14.27 -34.49 -2.85
C VAL A 39 -15.02 -33.71 -3.93
N GLU A 40 -14.80 -34.00 -5.21
CA GLU A 40 -15.50 -33.33 -6.32
C GLU A 40 -17.01 -33.60 -6.30
N VAL A 41 -17.43 -34.84 -6.05
CA VAL A 41 -18.85 -35.20 -5.93
C VAL A 41 -19.50 -34.52 -4.72
N CYS A 42 -18.85 -34.55 -3.56
CA CYS A 42 -19.37 -33.89 -2.36
C CYS A 42 -19.48 -32.37 -2.54
N PHE A 43 -18.56 -31.78 -3.31
CA PHE A 43 -18.59 -30.37 -3.65
C PHE A 43 -19.75 -30.03 -4.60
N GLU A 44 -19.92 -30.78 -5.69
CA GLU A 44 -21.01 -30.56 -6.67
C GLU A 44 -22.40 -30.74 -6.05
N THR A 45 -22.53 -31.67 -5.12
CA THR A 45 -23.79 -31.94 -4.41
C THR A 45 -24.00 -31.02 -3.19
N ASN A 46 -23.03 -30.15 -2.87
CA ASN A 46 -23.00 -29.27 -1.70
C ASN A 46 -23.27 -30.00 -0.35
N ASN A 47 -22.95 -31.30 -0.29
CA ASN A 47 -23.22 -32.14 0.88
C ASN A 47 -21.98 -32.23 1.79
N ILE A 48 -21.82 -31.21 2.64
CA ILE A 48 -20.68 -31.11 3.55
C ILE A 48 -20.73 -32.21 4.64
N ASP A 49 -21.92 -32.65 5.04
CA ASP A 49 -22.09 -33.72 6.04
C ASP A 49 -21.58 -35.07 5.57
N LEU A 50 -21.80 -35.39 4.29
CA LEU A 50 -21.22 -36.58 3.67
C LEU A 50 -19.69 -36.49 3.67
N LEU A 51 -19.15 -35.31 3.38
CA LEU A 51 -17.70 -35.09 3.40
C LEU A 51 -17.11 -35.26 4.80
N TYR A 52 -17.79 -34.82 5.86
CA TYR A 52 -17.39 -35.09 7.24
C TYR A 52 -17.36 -36.57 7.56
N ASN A 53 -18.40 -37.30 7.17
CA ASN A 53 -18.46 -38.74 7.38
C ASN A 53 -17.32 -39.47 6.67
N PHE A 54 -16.95 -39.04 5.45
CA PHE A 54 -15.81 -39.60 4.74
C PHE A 54 -14.47 -39.22 5.35
N MET A 55 -14.32 -38.00 5.85
CA MET A 55 -13.12 -37.60 6.59
C MET A 55 -12.92 -38.42 7.86
N ASP A 56 -13.97 -38.76 8.58
CA ASP A 56 -13.86 -39.60 9.76
C ASP A 56 -13.63 -41.08 9.42
N LYS A 57 -14.31 -41.61 8.40
CA LYS A 57 -14.17 -43.01 7.96
C LYS A 57 -12.82 -43.31 7.31
N LEU A 58 -12.27 -42.37 6.53
CA LEU A 58 -11.06 -42.57 5.72
C LEU A 58 -9.81 -41.92 6.34
N ASN A 59 -9.82 -41.69 7.65
CA ASN A 59 -8.72 -41.06 8.38
C ASN A 59 -7.37 -41.73 8.14
N HIS A 60 -7.34 -43.06 8.17
CA HIS A 60 -6.11 -43.85 8.00
C HIS A 60 -5.47 -43.75 6.60
N LYS A 61 -6.16 -43.15 5.61
CA LYS A 61 -5.69 -43.03 4.22
C LYS A 61 -5.25 -41.62 3.84
N ASN A 62 -4.98 -40.73 4.80
CA ASN A 62 -4.66 -39.31 4.57
C ASN A 62 -5.72 -38.58 3.72
N PHE A 63 -6.99 -39.00 3.84
CA PHE A 63 -8.08 -38.41 3.06
C PHE A 63 -8.23 -36.91 3.35
N ARG A 64 -8.09 -36.50 4.63
CA ARG A 64 -8.16 -35.09 5.05
C ARG A 64 -7.16 -34.20 4.32
N GLN A 65 -5.90 -34.61 4.22
CA GLN A 65 -4.87 -33.89 3.48
C GLN A 65 -5.21 -33.78 1.99
N THR A 66 -5.83 -34.83 1.42
CA THR A 66 -6.28 -34.82 0.03
C THR A 66 -7.44 -33.84 -0.20
N VAL A 67 -8.36 -33.73 0.76
CA VAL A 67 -9.45 -32.74 0.75
C VAL A 67 -8.86 -31.33 0.79
N PHE A 68 -8.02 -31.01 1.78
CA PHE A 68 -7.46 -29.68 1.93
C PHE A 68 -6.58 -29.28 0.75
N SER A 69 -5.71 -30.17 0.27
CA SER A 69 -4.91 -29.91 -0.92
C SER A 69 -5.74 -29.70 -2.19
N TRP A 70 -6.92 -30.32 -2.31
CA TRP A 70 -7.84 -30.07 -3.42
C TRP A 70 -8.45 -28.67 -3.35
N TYR A 71 -8.94 -28.24 -2.18
CA TYR A 71 -9.48 -26.90 -1.97
C TYR A 71 -8.42 -25.80 -2.22
N LEU A 72 -7.19 -26.02 -1.74
CA LEU A 72 -6.06 -25.11 -1.94
C LEU A 72 -5.69 -24.99 -3.43
N LYS A 73 -5.61 -26.11 -4.17
CA LYS A 73 -5.35 -26.12 -5.62
C LYS A 73 -6.42 -25.42 -6.45
N ARG A 74 -7.68 -25.44 -5.97
CA ARG A 74 -8.81 -24.76 -6.61
C ARG A 74 -8.92 -23.28 -6.22
N GLY A 75 -8.10 -22.79 -5.28
CA GLY A 75 -8.16 -21.42 -4.76
C GLY A 75 -9.37 -21.14 -3.87
N LYS A 76 -10.06 -22.17 -3.36
CA LYS A 76 -11.32 -22.06 -2.60
C LYS A 76 -11.10 -22.01 -1.10
N ILE A 77 -10.29 -21.04 -0.66
CA ILE A 77 -9.80 -20.99 0.71
C ILE A 77 -10.86 -20.49 1.68
N VAL A 78 -11.66 -19.52 1.25
CA VAL A 78 -12.75 -18.98 2.05
C VAL A 78 -13.75 -20.09 2.44
N GLU A 79 -14.07 -20.98 1.49
CA GLU A 79 -14.96 -22.12 1.74
C GLU A 79 -14.31 -23.16 2.67
N LEU A 80 -13.02 -23.45 2.48
CA LEU A 80 -12.26 -24.33 3.37
C LEU A 80 -12.26 -23.80 4.81
N LEU A 81 -11.92 -22.52 5.00
CA LEU A 81 -11.87 -21.90 6.33
C LEU A 81 -13.26 -21.87 6.99
N ARG A 82 -14.30 -21.51 6.25
CA ARG A 82 -15.68 -21.47 6.76
C ARG A 82 -16.17 -22.83 7.23
N ASN A 83 -15.84 -23.88 6.47
CA ASN A 83 -16.34 -25.22 6.74
C ASN A 83 -15.52 -25.90 7.84
N PHE A 84 -14.19 -25.84 7.77
CA PHE A 84 -13.33 -26.73 8.56
C PHE A 84 -12.64 -26.06 9.76
N CYS A 85 -12.30 -24.76 9.70
CA CYS A 85 -11.56 -24.11 10.79
C CYS A 85 -12.38 -23.85 12.05
N ARG A 86 -13.71 -24.04 12.02
CA ARG A 86 -14.54 -23.96 13.25
C ARG A 86 -14.44 -25.21 14.13
N LYS A 87 -13.78 -26.27 13.65
CA LYS A 87 -13.71 -27.57 14.33
C LYS A 87 -12.25 -27.85 14.71
N PRO A 88 -11.91 -27.94 16.01
CA PRO A 88 -10.52 -28.08 16.46
C PRO A 88 -9.87 -29.38 15.99
N LYS A 89 -10.67 -30.42 15.72
CA LYS A 89 -10.22 -31.72 15.19
C LYS A 89 -9.44 -31.61 13.86
N TYR A 90 -9.64 -30.54 13.10
CA TYR A 90 -9.04 -30.37 11.77
C TYR A 90 -7.97 -29.27 11.71
N GLU A 91 -7.77 -28.49 12.77
CA GLU A 91 -6.86 -27.33 12.76
C GLU A 91 -5.42 -27.72 12.42
N HIS A 92 -4.90 -28.77 13.05
CA HIS A 92 -3.54 -29.27 12.80
C HIS A 92 -3.36 -29.81 11.36
N ASP A 93 -4.33 -30.59 10.88
CA ASP A 93 -4.28 -31.16 9.53
C ASP A 93 -4.37 -30.07 8.44
N ILE A 94 -5.11 -29.00 8.71
CA ILE A 94 -5.21 -27.82 7.83
C ILE A 94 -3.89 -27.06 7.85
N ALA A 95 -3.31 -26.82 9.03
CA ALA A 95 -2.03 -26.11 9.15
C ALA A 95 -0.92 -26.82 8.35
N LEU A 96 -0.79 -28.15 8.51
CA LEU A 96 0.17 -28.95 7.72
C LEU A 96 -0.08 -28.86 6.21
N ALA A 97 -1.34 -28.89 5.77
CA ALA A 97 -1.67 -28.79 4.35
C ALA A 97 -1.40 -27.38 3.79
N MET A 98 -1.56 -26.34 4.61
CA MET A 98 -1.33 -24.94 4.24
C MET A 98 0.15 -24.56 4.26
N GLU A 99 0.97 -25.17 5.11
CA GLU A 99 2.43 -24.96 5.13
C GLU A 99 3.09 -25.29 3.78
N ALA A 100 2.53 -26.24 3.03
CA ALA A 100 2.97 -26.55 1.66
C ALA A 100 2.78 -25.39 0.66
N TYR A 101 2.01 -24.35 1.00
CA TYR A 101 1.74 -23.20 0.14
C TYR A 101 2.23 -21.90 0.81
N PRO A 102 3.28 -21.25 0.28
CA PRO A 102 3.92 -20.11 0.96
C PRO A 102 2.99 -18.92 1.19
N ASN A 103 2.03 -18.68 0.30
CA ASN A 103 1.07 -17.57 0.41
C ASN A 103 0.09 -17.73 1.58
N TYR A 104 -0.07 -18.96 2.10
CA TYR A 104 -0.99 -19.29 3.19
C TYR A 104 -0.27 -19.74 4.46
N GLY A 105 1.06 -19.75 4.46
CA GLY A 105 1.88 -20.15 5.61
C GLY A 105 1.59 -19.32 6.86
N TRP A 106 1.16 -18.07 6.70
CA TRP A 106 0.77 -17.23 7.83
C TRP A 106 -0.52 -17.67 8.52
N ILE A 107 -1.47 -18.24 7.77
CA ILE A 107 -2.69 -18.82 8.32
C ILE A 107 -2.34 -20.12 9.05
N ALA A 108 -1.46 -20.94 8.45
CA ALA A 108 -0.96 -22.16 9.07
C ALA A 108 -0.24 -21.89 10.40
N GLY A 109 0.61 -20.85 10.44
CA GLY A 109 1.31 -20.42 11.65
C GLY A 109 0.33 -19.96 12.73
N SER A 110 -0.71 -19.19 12.37
CA SER A 110 -1.75 -18.77 13.31
C SER A 110 -2.55 -19.94 13.88
N LEU A 111 -2.85 -20.97 13.07
CA LEU A 111 -3.59 -22.16 13.52
C LEU A 111 -2.74 -23.11 14.38
N SER A 112 -1.42 -23.10 14.19
CA SER A 112 -0.47 -23.92 14.95
C SER A 112 0.19 -23.19 16.13
N GLU A 113 -0.29 -21.98 16.44
CA GLU A 113 0.28 -21.07 17.44
C GLU A 113 1.78 -20.74 17.22
N ASN A 114 2.29 -20.97 16.01
CA ASN A 114 3.67 -20.68 15.65
C ASN A 114 3.78 -19.27 15.05
N ILE A 115 4.04 -18.30 15.92
CA ILE A 115 4.18 -16.89 15.55
C ILE A 115 5.40 -16.67 14.63
N ASN A 116 6.46 -17.47 14.78
CA ASN A 116 7.66 -17.34 13.93
C ASN A 116 7.36 -17.68 12.47
N LEU A 117 6.70 -18.82 12.23
CA LEU A 117 6.25 -19.19 10.88
C LEU A 117 5.30 -18.15 10.29
N THR A 118 4.45 -17.57 11.14
CA THR A 118 3.53 -16.50 10.73
C THR A 118 4.28 -15.26 10.27
N CYS A 119 5.27 -14.80 11.04
CA CYS A 119 6.09 -13.65 10.70
C CYS A 119 6.89 -13.88 9.41
N GLU A 120 7.56 -15.03 9.28
CA GLU A 120 8.35 -15.35 8.09
C GLU A 120 7.50 -15.42 6.82
N SER A 121 6.33 -16.07 6.91
CA SER A 121 5.41 -16.19 5.78
C SER A 121 4.83 -14.83 5.37
N LEU A 122 4.40 -14.00 6.35
CA LEU A 122 3.93 -12.64 6.07
C LEU A 122 5.02 -11.78 5.47
N LYS A 123 6.27 -11.91 5.97
CA LYS A 123 7.43 -11.22 5.42
C LYS A 123 7.61 -11.52 3.93
N GLN A 124 7.52 -12.80 3.56
CA GLN A 124 7.58 -13.20 2.16
C GLN A 124 6.40 -12.69 1.32
N CYS A 125 5.19 -12.68 1.88
CA CYS A 125 3.99 -12.22 1.18
C CYS A 125 4.07 -10.73 0.85
N TRP A 126 4.33 -9.88 1.84
CA TRP A 126 4.34 -8.42 1.60
C TRP A 126 5.50 -7.97 0.72
N THR A 127 6.65 -8.66 0.80
CA THR A 127 7.82 -8.35 -0.05
C THR A 127 7.52 -8.62 -1.52
N LYS A 128 6.76 -9.68 -1.83
CA LYS A 128 6.39 -10.05 -3.21
C LYS A 128 5.17 -9.32 -3.74
N GLU A 129 4.42 -8.64 -2.87
CA GLU A 129 3.19 -7.96 -3.25
C GLU A 129 3.52 -6.62 -3.92
N GLU A 130 3.37 -6.60 -5.24
CA GLU A 130 3.46 -5.38 -6.08
C GLU A 130 2.13 -5.11 -6.80
N THR A 131 1.22 -6.09 -6.82
CA THR A 131 0.01 -6.05 -7.65
C THR A 131 -1.10 -5.17 -7.10
N ASN A 132 -1.20 -5.07 -5.78
CA ASN A 132 -2.32 -4.36 -5.14
C ASN A 132 -1.88 -3.66 -3.85
N VAL A 133 -2.08 -2.34 -3.82
CA VAL A 133 -1.70 -1.46 -2.70
C VAL A 133 -2.46 -1.80 -1.42
N LEU A 134 -3.78 -1.97 -1.52
CA LEU A 134 -4.62 -2.29 -0.37
C LEU A 134 -4.25 -3.65 0.21
N ARG A 135 -4.00 -4.65 -0.66
CA ARG A 135 -3.52 -5.96 -0.21
C ARG A 135 -2.18 -5.86 0.52
N LYS A 136 -1.23 -5.08 -0.02
CA LYS A 136 0.06 -4.83 0.64
C LYS A 136 -0.12 -4.14 2.00
N LYS A 137 -1.00 -3.16 2.09
CA LYS A 137 -1.37 -2.49 3.36
C LYS A 137 -1.88 -3.49 4.40
N TYR A 138 -2.81 -4.36 4.02
CA TYR A 138 -3.35 -5.34 4.94
C TYR A 138 -2.30 -6.37 5.38
N GLN A 139 -1.47 -6.84 4.45
CA GLN A 139 -0.37 -7.77 4.77
C GLN A 139 0.67 -7.13 5.71
N LEU A 140 1.03 -5.86 5.49
CA LEU A 140 1.96 -5.13 6.38
C LEU A 140 1.37 -4.89 7.77
N ASN A 141 0.09 -4.50 7.86
CA ASN A 141 -0.59 -4.35 9.14
C ASN A 141 -0.69 -5.67 9.91
N LEU A 142 -1.00 -6.77 9.22
CA LEU A 142 -0.98 -8.11 9.82
C LEU A 142 0.43 -8.50 10.27
N TYR A 143 1.45 -8.21 9.46
CA TYR A 143 2.84 -8.46 9.83
C TYR A 143 3.26 -7.65 11.05
N ARG A 144 2.91 -6.37 11.11
CA ARG A 144 3.10 -5.50 12.28
C ARG A 144 2.47 -6.10 13.54
N MET A 145 1.21 -6.56 13.45
CA MET A 145 0.53 -7.23 14.55
C MET A 145 1.24 -8.52 14.98
N ALA A 146 1.70 -9.34 14.03
CA ALA A 146 2.43 -10.58 14.32
C ALA A 146 3.79 -10.30 15.01
N VAL A 147 4.52 -9.28 14.57
CA VAL A 147 5.78 -8.86 15.20
C VAL A 147 5.53 -8.32 16.61
N LEU A 148 4.49 -7.52 16.81
CA LEU A 148 4.08 -7.04 18.14
C LEU A 148 3.66 -8.20 19.06
N ALA A 149 2.95 -9.20 18.54
CA ALA A 149 2.58 -10.39 19.30
C ALA A 149 3.82 -11.23 19.68
N LYS A 150 4.83 -11.29 18.80
CA LYS A 150 6.08 -12.03 19.05
C LYS A 150 6.95 -11.34 20.12
N ASN A 151 7.15 -10.04 20.01
CA ASN A 151 8.15 -9.31 20.80
C ASN A 151 7.55 -8.53 21.98
N GLY A 152 6.22 -8.40 22.03
CA GLY A 152 5.50 -7.58 23.00
C GLY A 152 5.40 -6.10 22.58
N PRO A 153 4.40 -5.35 23.11
CA PRO A 153 4.06 -4.00 22.65
C PRO A 153 5.08 -2.92 23.05
N LEU A 154 5.91 -3.17 24.06
CA LEU A 154 6.86 -2.20 24.61
C LEU A 154 8.29 -2.41 24.11
N ALA A 155 8.53 -3.47 23.33
CA ALA A 155 9.85 -3.76 22.79
C ALA A 155 10.13 -2.87 21.57
N LYS A 156 11.13 -1.99 21.68
CA LYS A 156 11.68 -1.26 20.52
C LYS A 156 12.34 -2.28 19.60
N ASN A 157 11.75 -2.49 18.42
CA ASN A 157 12.30 -3.38 17.41
C ASN A 157 12.59 -2.60 16.14
N PRO A 158 13.82 -2.67 15.59
CA PRO A 158 14.16 -1.97 14.35
C PRO A 158 13.32 -2.48 13.16
N GLU A 159 12.82 -3.71 13.24
CA GLU A 159 11.88 -4.26 12.25
C GLU A 159 10.54 -3.51 12.25
N LEU A 160 10.06 -3.03 13.40
CA LEU A 160 8.82 -2.24 13.47
C LEU A 160 9.00 -0.87 12.81
N ASP A 161 10.13 -0.21 13.06
CA ASP A 161 10.44 1.07 12.43
C ASP A 161 10.50 0.96 10.89
N GLN A 162 11.04 -0.16 10.37
CA GLN A 162 11.04 -0.44 8.94
C GLN A 162 9.62 -0.67 8.39
N ILE A 163 8.78 -1.40 9.12
CA ILE A 163 7.39 -1.64 8.73
C ILE A 163 6.60 -0.33 8.71
N ASP A 164 6.79 0.50 9.74
CA ASP A 164 6.10 1.79 9.86
C ASP A 164 6.49 2.72 8.70
N ARG A 165 7.78 2.78 8.31
CA ARG A 165 8.21 3.49 7.09
C ARG A 165 7.54 2.98 5.82
N HIS A 166 7.39 1.66 5.66
CA HIS A 166 6.68 1.10 4.50
C HIS A 166 5.19 1.40 4.51
N LEU A 167 4.57 1.48 5.70
CA LEU A 167 3.17 1.88 5.85
C LEU A 167 2.98 3.36 5.51
N GLU A 168 3.89 4.25 5.93
CA GLU A 168 3.87 5.67 5.58
C GLU A 168 3.87 5.89 4.06
N VAL A 169 4.74 5.18 3.31
CA VAL A 169 4.76 5.23 1.84
C VAL A 169 3.41 4.83 1.23
N ILE A 170 2.78 3.78 1.78
CA ILE A 170 1.47 3.32 1.30
C ILE A 170 0.36 4.31 1.66
N GLU A 171 0.46 4.97 2.80
CA GLU A 171 -0.48 6.03 3.18
C GLU A 171 -0.39 7.21 2.23
N HIS A 172 0.80 7.61 1.80
CA HIS A 172 0.96 8.61 0.73
C HIS A 172 0.26 8.16 -0.56
N GLN A 173 0.42 6.90 -0.97
CA GLN A 173 -0.25 6.40 -2.18
C GLN A 173 -1.79 6.43 -2.08
N ILE A 174 -2.34 6.14 -0.90
CA ILE A 174 -3.79 6.15 -0.68
C ILE A 174 -4.34 7.58 -0.65
N ASN A 175 -3.54 8.53 -0.17
CA ASN A 175 -3.89 9.94 -0.08
C ASN A 175 -3.66 10.71 -1.39
N ILE A 176 -3.44 10.03 -2.53
CA ILE A 176 -3.39 10.67 -3.84
C ILE A 176 -4.79 11.24 -4.16
N PRO A 177 -4.90 12.48 -4.66
CA PRO A 177 -6.20 13.11 -4.90
C PRO A 177 -7.07 12.33 -5.89
N GLU A 178 -8.36 12.14 -5.56
CA GLU A 178 -9.32 11.44 -6.41
C GLU A 178 -9.41 12.05 -7.82
N CYS A 179 -9.31 13.39 -7.94
CA CYS A 179 -9.31 14.07 -9.23
C CYS A 179 -8.19 13.59 -10.16
N VAL A 180 -7.00 13.28 -9.61
CA VAL A 180 -5.87 12.77 -10.40
C VAL A 180 -6.10 11.31 -10.78
N LEU A 181 -6.69 10.53 -9.89
CA LEU A 181 -7.01 9.13 -10.12
C LEU A 181 -8.07 8.96 -11.21
N GLU A 182 -9.14 9.76 -11.17
CA GLU A 182 -10.20 9.78 -12.18
C GLU A 182 -9.65 10.16 -13.57
N LEU A 183 -8.78 11.18 -13.63
CA LEU A 183 -8.17 11.63 -14.90
C LEU A 183 -7.33 10.54 -15.56
N LEU A 184 -6.69 9.69 -14.76
CA LEU A 184 -5.83 8.60 -15.25
C LEU A 184 -6.57 7.26 -15.35
N ASN A 185 -7.88 7.23 -15.05
CA ASN A 185 -8.70 6.02 -14.94
C ASN A 185 -8.07 4.96 -14.00
N LEU A 186 -7.52 5.40 -12.87
CA LEU A 186 -6.88 4.55 -11.88
C LEU A 186 -7.84 4.27 -10.72
N ASP A 187 -8.12 2.97 -10.49
CA ASP A 187 -8.91 2.53 -9.34
C ASP A 187 -8.01 2.15 -8.17
N LEU A 188 -8.20 2.78 -7.00
CA LEU A 188 -7.48 2.41 -5.76
C LEU A 188 -7.61 0.92 -5.41
N ASN A 189 -8.75 0.31 -5.75
CA ASN A 189 -9.02 -1.10 -5.49
C ASN A 189 -8.16 -2.05 -6.31
N ASN A 190 -7.65 -1.61 -7.46
CA ASN A 190 -6.85 -2.42 -8.38
C ASN A 190 -5.53 -1.74 -8.77
N MET A 191 -5.10 -0.77 -7.96
CA MET A 191 -3.86 -0.04 -8.19
C MET A 191 -2.67 -0.89 -7.78
N HIS A 192 -1.65 -0.94 -8.64
CA HIS A 192 -0.36 -1.53 -8.31
C HIS A 192 0.39 -0.63 -7.32
N VAL A 193 1.39 -1.21 -6.65
CA VAL A 193 2.22 -0.49 -5.69
C VAL A 193 3.13 0.45 -6.45
N LEU A 194 2.98 1.76 -6.24
CA LEU A 194 3.78 2.76 -6.91
C LEU A 194 5.13 2.94 -6.22
N SER A 195 6.12 3.36 -7.00
CA SER A 195 7.36 3.89 -6.48
C SER A 195 7.18 5.33 -5.93
N PRO A 196 8.01 5.77 -4.98
CA PRO A 196 7.98 7.16 -4.49
C PRO A 196 8.13 8.20 -5.62
N GLU A 197 8.93 7.91 -6.65
CA GLU A 197 9.11 8.79 -7.82
C GLU A 197 7.79 8.94 -8.61
N GLU A 198 7.07 7.83 -8.83
CA GLU A 198 5.76 7.86 -9.51
C GLU A 198 4.71 8.59 -8.67
N MET A 199 4.68 8.35 -7.35
CA MET A 199 3.76 9.06 -6.45
C MET A 199 3.99 10.58 -6.50
N PHE A 200 5.25 11.01 -6.49
CA PHE A 200 5.62 12.41 -6.60
C PHE A 200 5.11 13.04 -7.90
N ASN A 201 5.31 12.35 -9.04
CA ASN A 201 4.83 12.81 -10.34
C ASN A 201 3.30 12.88 -10.43
N LEU A 202 2.59 12.01 -9.71
CA LEU A 202 1.13 12.04 -9.63
C LEU A 202 0.60 13.23 -8.82
N TYR A 203 1.24 13.56 -7.69
CA TYR A 203 0.90 14.77 -6.93
C TYR A 203 1.07 16.03 -7.77
N LEU A 204 2.16 16.10 -8.53
CA LEU A 204 2.51 17.19 -9.45
C LEU A 204 1.93 17.01 -10.85
N HIS A 205 0.92 16.18 -11.06
CA HIS A 205 0.34 16.01 -12.39
C HIS A 205 -0.29 17.33 -12.89
N LYS A 206 -0.01 17.73 -14.14
CA LYS A 206 -0.39 19.05 -14.71
C LYS A 206 -1.88 19.39 -14.60
N ASN A 207 -2.72 18.36 -14.63
CA ASN A 207 -4.18 18.50 -14.57
C ASN A 207 -4.74 18.44 -13.14
N ASN A 208 -3.88 18.42 -12.11
CA ASN A 208 -4.32 18.47 -10.72
C ASN A 208 -4.85 19.88 -10.40
N SER A 209 -6.17 20.06 -10.47
CA SER A 209 -6.87 21.31 -10.19
C SER A 209 -6.94 21.64 -8.69
N THR A 210 -6.75 20.64 -7.82
CA THR A 210 -6.86 20.74 -6.35
C THR A 210 -5.49 20.80 -5.67
N LEU A 211 -4.45 21.21 -6.39
CA LEU A 211 -3.10 21.27 -5.83
C LEU A 211 -3.05 22.31 -4.68
N ASP A 212 -3.05 21.77 -3.47
CA ASP A 212 -3.06 22.50 -2.20
C ASP A 212 -1.71 22.41 -1.48
N GLU A 213 -1.53 23.25 -0.47
CA GLU A 213 -0.31 23.29 0.35
C GLU A 213 0.02 21.93 0.99
N ASN A 214 -1.02 21.22 1.43
CA ASN A 214 -0.89 19.90 2.02
C ASN A 214 -0.46 18.84 0.99
N GLN A 215 -0.90 18.95 -0.26
CA GLN A 215 -0.48 18.03 -1.31
C GLN A 215 0.99 18.25 -1.70
N CYS A 216 1.44 19.51 -1.72
CA CYS A 216 2.86 19.85 -1.90
C CYS A 216 3.70 19.29 -0.75
N LEU A 217 3.24 19.43 0.49
CA LEU A 217 3.89 18.82 1.64
C LEU A 217 3.93 17.29 1.55
N CYS A 218 2.85 16.66 1.08
CA CYS A 218 2.82 15.21 0.85
C CYS A 218 3.85 14.80 -0.20
N ALA A 219 3.95 15.54 -1.31
CA ALA A 219 4.96 15.29 -2.35
C ALA A 219 6.38 15.43 -1.80
N LEU A 220 6.67 16.48 -1.01
CA LEU A 220 7.97 16.65 -0.35
C LEU A 220 8.26 15.54 0.67
N SER A 221 7.27 15.09 1.43
CA SER A 221 7.45 13.96 2.35
C SER A 221 7.70 12.65 1.64
N VAL A 222 7.23 12.49 0.39
CA VAL A 222 7.53 11.28 -0.40
C VAL A 222 9.02 11.24 -0.80
N LEU A 223 9.67 12.40 -0.98
CA LEU A 223 11.09 12.48 -1.35
C LEU A 223 12.02 11.86 -0.30
N GLN A 224 11.63 11.85 0.98
CA GLN A 224 12.43 11.24 2.06
C GLN A 224 12.62 9.72 1.89
N PHE A 225 11.78 9.07 1.07
CA PHE A 225 11.82 7.64 0.81
C PHE A 225 12.63 7.28 -0.44
N ILE A 226 13.13 8.27 -1.19
CA ILE A 226 13.99 8.07 -2.35
C ILE A 226 15.45 7.91 -1.87
N GLN A 227 16.11 6.84 -2.30
CA GLN A 227 17.47 6.51 -1.86
C GLN A 227 18.54 7.42 -2.46
N ASN A 228 18.28 7.98 -3.65
CA ASN A 228 19.24 8.82 -4.36
C ASN A 228 19.04 10.30 -4.04
N LYS A 229 19.96 10.88 -3.27
CA LYS A 229 19.90 12.27 -2.81
C LYS A 229 19.94 13.30 -3.94
N GLU A 230 20.72 13.07 -4.98
CA GLU A 230 20.81 14.00 -6.13
C GLU A 230 19.45 14.12 -6.83
N LYS A 231 18.78 12.98 -7.06
CA LYS A 231 17.41 12.96 -7.58
C LYS A 231 16.41 13.61 -6.64
N CYS A 232 16.59 13.48 -5.32
CA CYS A 232 15.71 14.16 -4.36
C CYS A 232 15.83 15.67 -4.48
N GLU A 233 17.05 16.18 -4.64
CA GLU A 233 17.31 17.60 -4.86
C GLU A 233 16.69 18.05 -6.18
N ASP A 234 16.91 17.32 -7.28
CA ASP A 234 16.31 17.62 -8.59
C ASP A 234 14.78 17.62 -8.55
N LEU A 235 14.15 16.64 -7.91
CA LEU A 235 12.69 16.57 -7.78
C LEU A 235 12.16 17.67 -6.84
N SER A 236 12.88 17.97 -5.75
CA SER A 236 12.52 19.09 -4.88
C SER A 236 12.55 20.41 -5.65
N HIS A 237 13.61 20.64 -6.43
CA HIS A 237 13.74 21.79 -7.31
C HIS A 237 12.60 21.87 -8.32
N TYR A 238 12.29 20.74 -8.97
CA TYR A 238 11.17 20.65 -9.90
C TYR A 238 9.82 21.00 -9.24
N LEU A 239 9.56 20.57 -8.00
CA LEU A 239 8.35 20.95 -7.26
C LEU A 239 8.26 22.46 -7.05
N TRP A 240 9.36 23.08 -6.62
CA TRP A 240 9.40 24.52 -6.38
C TRP A 240 9.21 25.32 -7.67
N CYS A 241 9.86 24.92 -8.77
CA CYS A 241 9.69 25.56 -10.06
C CYS A 241 8.28 25.34 -10.61
N GLU A 242 7.72 24.14 -10.50
CA GLU A 242 6.37 23.87 -10.99
C GLU A 242 5.29 24.61 -10.20
N THR A 243 5.40 24.68 -8.88
CA THR A 243 4.46 25.47 -8.05
C THR A 243 4.46 26.93 -8.48
N ILE A 244 5.64 27.53 -8.66
CA ILE A 244 5.79 28.90 -9.18
C ILE A 244 5.18 29.05 -10.57
N LEU A 245 5.48 28.15 -11.50
CA LEU A 245 4.96 28.21 -12.86
C LEU A 245 3.42 28.14 -12.87
N ARG A 246 2.82 27.23 -12.10
CA ARG A 246 1.35 27.12 -12.00
C ARG A 246 0.71 28.37 -11.41
N GLU A 247 1.37 29.00 -10.44
CA GLU A 247 0.88 30.24 -9.83
C GLU A 247 0.96 31.43 -10.78
N THR A 248 2.03 31.53 -11.57
CA THR A 248 2.20 32.60 -12.58
C THR A 248 1.21 32.47 -13.74
N PHE A 249 0.75 31.26 -14.07
CA PHE A 249 -0.38 31.08 -15.00
C PHE A 249 -1.72 31.56 -14.41
N LYS A 250 -1.93 31.42 -13.10
CA LYS A 250 -3.16 31.87 -12.42
C LYS A 250 -3.17 33.38 -12.15
N TYR A 251 -2.00 33.92 -11.82
CA TYR A 251 -1.79 35.33 -11.51
C TYR A 251 -0.59 35.83 -12.34
N PRO A 252 -0.81 36.25 -13.60
CA PRO A 252 0.26 36.77 -14.43
C PRO A 252 0.82 38.04 -13.77
N LEU A 253 2.06 37.94 -13.28
CA LEU A 253 2.83 39.01 -12.64
C LEU A 253 3.19 40.17 -13.58
N HIS A 254 2.57 40.24 -14.76
CA HIS A 254 2.95 41.14 -15.82
C HIS A 254 2.21 42.49 -15.79
N ASP A 255 1.00 42.58 -15.21
CA ASP A 255 0.13 43.76 -15.42
C ASP A 255 -0.84 44.14 -14.27
N GLN A 256 -0.62 43.71 -13.02
CA GLN A 256 -1.52 44.09 -11.90
C GLN A 256 -0.84 45.02 -10.89
N GLU A 257 -1.53 46.12 -10.54
CA GLU A 257 -1.27 46.89 -9.32
C GLU A 257 -1.47 45.94 -8.13
N ILE A 258 -0.36 45.39 -7.62
CA ILE A 258 -0.38 44.60 -6.39
C ILE A 258 -0.69 45.58 -5.26
N GLY A 259 -1.88 45.47 -4.68
CA GLY A 259 -2.34 46.31 -3.57
C GLY A 259 -1.42 46.18 -2.37
N ASP A 260 -1.68 45.21 -1.49
CA ASP A 260 -0.76 44.89 -0.40
C ASP A 260 0.16 43.72 -0.79
N PRO A 261 1.45 43.98 -1.08
CA PRO A 261 2.38 42.94 -1.53
C PRO A 261 2.59 41.83 -0.49
N ILE A 262 2.36 42.11 0.79
CA ILE A 262 2.50 41.13 1.89
C ILE A 262 1.32 40.15 1.90
N GLU A 263 0.08 40.64 1.74
CA GLU A 263 -1.09 39.77 1.64
C GLU A 263 -1.07 38.95 0.34
N PHE A 264 -0.60 39.56 -0.75
CA PHE A 264 -0.38 38.87 -2.01
C PHE A 264 0.63 37.72 -1.86
N VAL A 265 1.80 37.99 -1.26
CA VAL A 265 2.81 36.97 -0.95
C VAL A 265 2.24 35.86 -0.07
N HIS A 266 1.50 36.19 0.99
CA HIS A 266 0.90 35.18 1.88
C HIS A 266 -0.20 34.36 1.23
N ASN A 267 -0.82 34.86 0.15
CA ASN A 267 -1.85 34.13 -0.59
C ASN A 267 -1.28 33.14 -1.62
N LEU A 268 -0.02 33.29 -2.01
CA LEU A 268 0.66 32.37 -2.92
C LEU A 268 0.94 31.02 -2.23
N LEU A 269 0.49 29.95 -2.87
CA LEU A 269 0.78 28.55 -2.57
C LEU A 269 2.27 28.31 -2.34
N PHE A 270 3.19 28.89 -3.13
CA PHE A 270 4.62 28.76 -2.89
C PHE A 270 5.03 29.25 -1.50
N PHE A 271 4.59 30.43 -1.08
CA PHE A 271 4.96 30.96 0.25
C PHE A 271 4.20 30.29 1.39
N LYS A 272 2.96 29.85 1.16
CA LYS A 272 2.23 29.05 2.14
C LYS A 272 2.87 27.69 2.37
N THR A 273 3.30 27.02 1.30
CA THR A 273 4.06 25.76 1.40
C THR A 273 5.41 25.97 2.08
N LEU A 274 6.16 27.02 1.72
CA LEU A 274 7.40 27.38 2.44
C LEU A 274 7.17 27.60 3.94
N LYS A 275 6.13 28.36 4.30
CA LYS A 275 5.78 28.61 5.71
C LYS A 275 5.43 27.32 6.44
N LEU A 276 4.68 26.42 5.80
CA LEU A 276 4.35 25.12 6.39
C LEU A 276 5.57 24.21 6.54
N VAL A 277 6.49 24.18 5.57
CA VAL A 277 7.76 23.44 5.64
C VAL A 277 8.62 23.96 6.78
N TYR A 278 8.74 25.29 6.89
CA TYR A 278 9.45 25.96 7.98
C TYR A 278 8.86 25.61 9.36
N ASN A 279 7.52 25.69 9.51
CA ASN A 279 6.83 25.34 10.76
C ASN A 279 7.00 23.87 11.15
N LYS A 280 7.19 22.97 10.18
CA LYS A 280 7.45 21.54 10.42
C LYS A 280 8.93 21.23 10.70
N GLY A 281 9.82 22.22 10.62
CA GLY A 281 11.25 22.05 10.87
C GLY A 281 12.02 21.31 9.77
N LEU A 282 11.47 21.23 8.56
CA LEU A 282 12.09 20.55 7.42
C LEU A 282 13.04 21.50 6.66
N LEU A 283 14.07 21.98 7.37
CA LEU A 283 14.97 23.01 6.84
C LEU A 283 15.83 22.52 5.66
N ASP A 284 16.14 21.22 5.61
CA ASP A 284 16.99 20.62 4.58
C ASP A 284 16.35 20.61 3.17
N ILE A 285 15.03 20.85 3.08
CA ILE A 285 14.24 20.80 1.83
C ILE A 285 13.93 22.22 1.31
N LEU A 286 14.32 23.26 2.05
CA LEU A 286 14.08 24.65 1.65
C LEU A 286 15.00 25.05 0.48
N PRO A 287 14.43 25.61 -0.60
CA PRO A 287 15.24 26.10 -1.72
C PRO A 287 16.02 27.34 -1.28
N SER A 288 17.27 27.45 -1.73
CA SER A 288 18.02 28.69 -1.55
C SER A 288 17.49 29.77 -2.49
N LEU A 289 17.39 31.01 -1.98
CA LEU A 289 16.91 32.15 -2.77
C LEU A 289 17.79 32.41 -4.00
N ASP A 290 19.11 32.24 -3.85
CA ASP A 290 20.06 32.38 -4.96
C ASP A 290 19.83 31.32 -6.04
N TRP A 291 19.64 30.05 -5.65
CA TRP A 291 19.32 29.00 -6.62
C TRP A 291 18.03 29.30 -7.40
N LEU A 292 16.99 29.73 -6.69
CA LEU A 292 15.69 29.99 -7.30
C LEU A 292 15.74 31.17 -8.28
N LEU A 293 16.54 32.20 -7.97
CA LEU A 293 16.78 33.35 -8.85
C LEU A 293 17.66 33.02 -10.07
N PHE A 294 18.30 31.86 -10.13
CA PHE A 294 19.14 31.43 -11.26
C PHE A 294 18.66 30.13 -11.92
N ALA A 295 17.51 29.57 -11.52
CA ALA A 295 17.00 28.34 -12.10
C ALA A 295 16.68 28.50 -13.59
N ASP A 296 17.22 27.61 -14.43
CA ASP A 296 17.03 27.62 -15.89
C ASP A 296 15.55 27.49 -16.29
N GLU A 297 14.77 26.76 -15.49
CA GLU A 297 13.34 26.54 -15.70
C GLU A 297 12.51 27.82 -15.53
N LEU A 298 13.10 28.85 -14.91
CA LEU A 298 12.50 30.16 -14.66
C LEU A 298 13.16 31.26 -15.51
N GLU A 299 13.85 30.92 -16.61
CA GLU A 299 14.60 31.88 -17.44
C GLU A 299 13.76 33.09 -17.89
N ASN A 300 12.47 32.86 -18.18
CA ASN A 300 11.52 33.90 -18.57
C ASN A 300 11.27 34.97 -17.47
N PHE A 301 11.60 34.66 -16.22
CA PHE A 301 11.38 35.52 -15.05
C PHE A 301 12.64 36.25 -14.58
N HIS A 302 13.83 35.88 -15.06
CA HIS A 302 15.10 36.51 -14.65
C HIS A 302 15.14 38.00 -14.95
N SER A 303 14.48 38.44 -16.02
CA SER A 303 14.37 39.85 -16.41
C SER A 303 13.25 40.62 -15.71
N ASN A 304 12.39 39.97 -14.93
CA ASN A 304 11.23 40.62 -14.31
C ASN A 304 11.59 41.18 -12.92
N THR A 305 11.60 42.51 -12.78
CA THR A 305 11.91 43.21 -11.53
C THR A 305 10.87 42.97 -10.43
N MET A 306 9.60 42.78 -10.80
CA MET A 306 8.53 42.51 -9.83
C MET A 306 8.64 41.10 -9.24
N TRP A 307 9.04 40.12 -10.07
CA TRP A 307 9.33 38.76 -9.61
C TRP A 307 10.45 38.75 -8.57
N GLN A 308 11.58 39.40 -8.87
CA GLN A 308 12.71 39.49 -7.93
C GLN A 308 12.32 40.20 -6.62
N PHE A 309 11.46 41.22 -6.70
CA PHE A 309 10.95 41.92 -5.52
C PHE A 309 10.04 41.03 -4.65
N VAL A 310 9.06 40.36 -5.26
CA VAL A 310 8.13 39.45 -4.56
C VAL A 310 8.89 38.28 -3.92
N MET A 311 9.88 37.72 -4.60
CA MET A 311 10.69 36.62 -4.05
C MET A 311 11.57 37.07 -2.89
N LYS A 312 12.28 38.20 -3.01
CA LYS A 312 13.08 38.73 -1.90
C LYS A 312 12.22 39.08 -0.68
N MET A 313 11.12 39.79 -0.89
CA MET A 313 10.19 40.15 0.19
C MET A 313 9.55 38.91 0.83
N GLY A 314 9.12 37.94 0.03
CA GLY A 314 8.46 36.75 0.54
C GLY A 314 9.39 35.82 1.33
N PHE A 315 10.64 35.65 0.89
CA PHE A 315 11.65 34.92 1.67
C PHE A 315 11.98 35.64 2.98
N GLU A 316 12.14 36.98 2.96
CA GLU A 316 12.39 37.75 4.18
C GLU A 316 11.23 37.69 5.20
N HIS A 317 9.98 37.73 4.73
CA HIS A 317 8.80 37.70 5.60
C HIS A 317 8.38 36.29 6.04
N CYS A 318 8.62 35.26 5.22
CA CYS A 318 8.21 33.89 5.54
C CYS A 318 9.27 33.12 6.34
N LEU A 319 10.56 33.48 6.22
CA LEU A 319 11.65 32.87 6.98
C LEU A 319 12.07 33.68 8.20
N ARG A 320 11.59 34.92 8.37
CA ARG A 320 11.71 35.60 9.66
C ARG A 320 10.83 34.86 10.68
N PRO A 321 11.39 34.42 11.82
CA PRO A 321 10.55 33.93 12.90
C PRO A 321 9.60 35.07 13.31
N ALA A 322 8.35 34.73 13.62
CA ALA A 322 7.37 35.61 14.23
C ALA A 322 7.74 35.98 15.69
N SER A 323 9.00 36.30 15.93
CA SER A 323 9.58 36.71 17.22
C SER A 323 10.49 37.92 17.03
N VAL A 324 9.96 38.97 16.42
CA VAL A 324 10.30 40.35 16.81
C VAL A 324 8.99 41.12 16.88
N SER A 325 8.09 40.70 17.77
CA SER A 325 7.28 41.68 18.49
C SER A 325 8.29 42.52 19.26
N MET A 326 8.58 43.69 18.70
CA MET A 326 9.23 44.77 19.41
C MET A 326 8.55 44.95 20.77
N ASP A 327 9.19 44.49 21.84
CA ASP A 327 8.97 45.04 23.18
C ASP A 327 9.52 46.48 23.18
N PHE A 328 8.81 47.37 22.50
CA PHE A 328 8.93 48.81 22.63
C PHE A 328 7.85 49.28 23.59
N GLU A 329 7.82 48.76 24.81
CA GLU A 329 6.93 49.28 25.85
C GLU A 329 7.43 48.97 27.27
N THR A 330 8.71 49.21 27.57
CA THR A 330 9.14 49.52 28.95
C THR A 330 10.30 50.52 28.93
N SER A 331 10.04 51.70 28.36
CA SER A 331 10.88 52.89 28.56
C SER A 331 9.98 54.10 28.67
N LEU A 332 9.03 54.08 29.60
CA LEU A 332 8.28 55.23 30.09
C LEU A 332 7.37 54.75 31.22
N LEU A 333 7.86 54.78 32.45
CA LEU A 333 7.26 55.54 33.56
C LEU A 333 8.06 55.28 34.84
N GLN A 334 8.11 56.35 35.64
CA GLN A 334 8.85 56.55 36.88
C GLN A 334 8.40 55.64 38.02
#